data_AF-A0A2N2MQK5-F1
#
_entry.id   AF-A0A2N2MQK5-F1
#
_cell.length_a   1.000
_cell.length_b   1.000
_cell.length_c   1.000
_cell.angle_alpha   90.00
_cell.angle_beta   90.00
_cell.angle_gamma   90.00
#
_symmetry.space_group_name_H-M   'P 1'
#
loop_
_entity.id
_entity.type
_entity.pdbx_description
1 polymer ?
#
loop_
_entity_poly.entity_id
_entity_poly.type
_entity_poly.pdbx_seq_one_letter_code
_entity_poly.pdbx_strand_id
1 'polypeptide(L)'
;MKRYFFFMIIIFPIILPIRISADELYRITAKEMGFLSLDYTVTEIKRTDRLSVLHIPGFHKRTAAASRWMMCVYTDLTQKRGFEYWAVVYPDLSNEDLMVGFPNSKNEDIARTIAPEFGTKNALPIMPVEKMIYFCDSMKKRGGR
;
A
#
# COMPACT_ATOMS: atom_id res chain seq x y z
N MET A 1 -18.39 55.60 45.40
CA MET A 1 -17.23 54.94 44.76
C MET A 1 -17.59 53.49 44.46
N LYS A 2 -17.93 53.14 43.21
CA LYS A 2 -18.12 51.75 42.76
C LYS A 2 -17.16 51.54 41.59
N ARG A 3 -16.06 50.82 41.84
CA ARG A 3 -15.03 50.48 40.87
C ARG A 3 -15.53 49.28 40.05
N TYR A 4 -15.69 49.49 38.75
CA TYR A 4 -15.95 48.43 37.78
C TYR A 4 -14.64 47.68 37.51
N PHE A 5 -14.60 46.38 37.81
CA PHE A 5 -13.51 45.49 37.41
C PHE A 5 -13.92 44.82 36.09
N PHE A 6 -13.52 45.40 34.97
CA PHE A 6 -13.76 44.83 33.64
C PHE A 6 -12.66 43.78 33.39
N PHE A 7 -12.97 42.51 33.63
CA PHE A 7 -12.06 41.39 33.37
C PHE A 7 -12.07 41.08 31.86
N MET A 8 -11.14 41.67 31.13
CA MET A 8 -10.94 41.42 29.69
C MET A 8 -10.20 40.10 29.52
N ILE A 9 -10.94 39.03 29.19
CA ILE A 9 -10.39 37.71 28.86
C ILE A 9 -9.71 37.81 27.49
N ILE A 10 -8.39 37.84 27.48
CA ILE A 10 -7.57 37.75 26.27
C ILE A 10 -7.56 36.28 25.84
N ILE A 11 -8.30 35.95 24.79
CA ILE A 11 -8.26 34.64 24.14
C ILE A 11 -6.95 34.57 23.34
N PHE A 12 -5.91 33.97 23.93
CA PHE A 12 -4.67 33.65 23.23
C PHE A 12 -4.95 32.49 22.27
N PRO A 13 -4.77 32.62 20.94
CA PRO A 13 -4.90 31.48 20.06
C PRO A 13 -3.80 30.48 20.39
N ILE A 14 -4.18 29.32 20.93
CA ILE A 14 -3.29 28.18 21.07
C ILE A 14 -3.00 27.70 19.65
N ILE A 15 -1.89 28.18 19.08
CA ILE A 15 -1.34 27.65 17.83
C ILE A 15 -0.77 26.27 18.16
N LEU A 16 -1.63 25.26 18.13
CA LEU A 16 -1.21 23.86 18.12
C LEU A 16 -0.38 23.64 16.85
N PRO A 17 0.89 23.25 16.94
CA PRO A 17 1.64 22.87 15.76
C PRO A 17 0.96 21.62 15.19
N ILE A 18 0.27 21.79 14.05
CA ILE A 18 -0.18 20.69 13.23
C ILE A 18 1.09 19.95 12.82
N ARG A 19 1.35 18.80 13.44
CA ARG A 19 2.35 17.87 12.90
C ARG A 19 1.77 17.35 11.61
N ILE A 20 2.14 17.99 10.50
CA ILE A 20 2.04 17.38 9.18
C ILE A 20 2.98 16.17 9.26
N SER A 21 2.44 15.02 9.67
CA SER A 21 3.15 13.77 9.57
C SER A 21 3.44 13.58 8.08
N ALA A 22 4.71 13.64 7.70
CA ALA A 22 5.11 13.11 6.40
C ALA A 22 4.53 11.69 6.33
N ASP A 23 3.64 11.46 5.38
CA ASP A 23 2.97 10.18 5.21
C ASP A 23 4.04 9.11 4.97
N GLU A 24 4.23 8.22 5.93
CA GLU A 24 5.32 7.25 5.92
C GLU A 24 5.13 6.31 4.71
N LEU A 25 6.23 6.05 4.00
CA LEU A 25 6.19 5.08 2.90
C LEU A 25 5.89 3.69 3.46
N TYR A 26 5.07 2.94 2.73
CA TYR A 26 4.58 1.65 3.19
C TYR A 26 5.75 0.67 3.36
N ARG A 27 5.79 -0.03 4.50
CA ARG A 27 6.75 -1.09 4.75
C ARG A 27 6.07 -2.22 5.52
N ILE A 28 6.33 -3.46 5.10
CA ILE A 28 5.80 -4.64 5.78
C ILE A 28 6.72 -5.85 5.60
N THR A 29 6.79 -6.70 6.61
CA THR A 29 7.42 -8.02 6.53
C THR A 29 6.38 -9.13 6.45
N ALA A 30 6.78 -10.28 5.91
CA ALA A 30 5.92 -11.45 5.86
C ALA A 30 5.49 -11.91 7.27
N LYS A 31 6.38 -11.79 8.25
CA LYS A 31 6.13 -12.13 9.66
C LYS A 31 5.07 -11.22 10.29
N GLU A 32 5.09 -9.92 10.03
CA GLU A 32 4.06 -8.97 10.51
C GLU A 32 2.66 -9.28 9.94
N MET A 33 2.59 -9.85 8.73
CA MET A 33 1.33 -10.31 8.13
C MET A 33 0.90 -11.72 8.61
N GLY A 34 1.71 -12.38 9.42
CA GLY A 34 1.45 -13.72 9.97
C GLY A 34 1.98 -14.90 9.14
N PHE A 35 2.87 -14.66 8.19
CA PHE A 35 3.55 -15.70 7.42
C PHE A 35 4.92 -16.01 8.06
N LEU A 36 4.90 -16.78 9.15
CA LEU A 36 6.06 -16.97 10.03
C LEU A 36 7.24 -17.70 9.37
N SER A 37 6.97 -18.55 8.38
CA SER A 37 7.98 -19.33 7.65
C SER A 37 8.61 -18.57 6.47
N LEU A 38 8.18 -17.34 6.20
CA LEU A 38 8.69 -16.51 5.12
C LEU A 38 9.58 -15.39 5.68
N ASP A 39 10.74 -15.19 5.05
CA ASP A 39 11.65 -14.10 5.37
C ASP A 39 11.74 -13.11 4.21
N TYR A 40 10.63 -12.38 4.01
CA TYR A 40 10.53 -11.34 3.00
C TYR A 40 10.12 -10.02 3.63
N THR A 41 10.60 -8.93 3.03
CA THR A 41 10.22 -7.55 3.33
C THR A 41 9.80 -6.87 2.03
N VAL A 42 8.79 -6.02 2.10
CA VAL A 42 8.43 -5.09 1.03
C VAL A 42 8.57 -3.67 1.57
N THR A 43 9.20 -2.82 0.76
CA THR A 43 9.29 -1.38 1.03
C THR A 43 8.77 -0.62 -0.18
N GLU A 44 7.85 0.30 0.02
CA GLU A 44 7.47 1.28 -0.99
C GLU A 44 8.59 2.33 -1.11
N ILE A 45 9.10 2.49 -2.33
CA ILE A 45 10.24 3.37 -2.62
C ILE A 45 9.82 4.62 -3.40
N LYS A 46 8.64 4.58 -4.03
CA LYS A 46 8.05 5.71 -4.75
C LYS A 46 6.54 5.63 -4.67
N ARG A 47 5.89 6.79 -4.53
CA ARG A 47 4.45 6.93 -4.39
C ARG A 47 3.96 8.11 -5.24
N THR A 48 2.84 7.91 -5.94
CA THR A 48 2.01 8.96 -6.54
C THR A 48 0.57 8.75 -6.08
N ASP A 49 -0.40 9.54 -6.55
CA ASP A 49 -1.80 9.39 -6.16
C ASP A 49 -2.36 8.00 -6.49
N ARG A 50 -2.02 7.44 -7.65
CA ARG A 50 -2.60 6.19 -8.18
C ARG A 50 -1.59 5.08 -8.46
N LEU A 51 -0.36 5.24 -7.97
CA LEU A 51 0.74 4.31 -8.19
C LEU A 51 1.66 4.23 -6.97
N SER A 52 2.12 3.04 -6.67
CA SER A 52 3.23 2.75 -5.75
C SER A 52 4.29 1.91 -6.46
N VAL A 53 5.56 2.16 -6.18
CA VAL A 53 6.67 1.29 -6.59
C VAL A 53 7.19 0.60 -5.35
N LEU A 54 7.25 -0.72 -5.39
CA LEU A 54 7.65 -1.57 -4.26
C LEU A 54 8.96 -2.27 -4.58
N HIS A 55 9.93 -2.15 -3.69
CA HIS A 55 11.14 -2.94 -3.70
C HIS A 55 10.95 -4.22 -2.88
N ILE A 56 11.25 -5.38 -3.46
CA ILE A 56 11.13 -6.68 -2.81
C ILE A 56 12.41 -7.49 -3.01
N PRO A 57 13.32 -7.52 -2.01
CA PRO A 57 14.55 -8.30 -2.10
C PRO A 57 14.29 -9.77 -2.43
N GLY A 58 14.98 -10.30 -3.44
CA GLY A 58 14.85 -11.68 -3.86
C GLY A 58 13.52 -12.00 -4.56
N PHE A 59 12.86 -11.01 -5.15
CA PHE A 59 11.59 -11.18 -5.87
C PHE A 59 11.65 -12.32 -6.88
N HIS A 60 12.72 -12.42 -7.66
CA HIS A 60 12.88 -13.46 -8.70
C HIS A 60 13.12 -14.87 -8.13
N LYS A 61 13.48 -14.99 -6.86
CA LYS A 61 13.71 -16.26 -6.16
C LYS A 61 12.49 -16.71 -5.36
N ARG A 62 11.36 -16.01 -5.49
CA ARG A 62 10.16 -16.27 -4.70
C ARG A 62 9.60 -17.67 -4.92
N THR A 63 9.20 -18.29 -3.83
CA THR A 63 8.41 -19.52 -3.85
C THR A 63 6.96 -19.23 -4.20
N ALA A 64 6.16 -20.28 -4.42
CA ALA A 64 4.71 -20.15 -4.55
C ALA A 64 4.08 -19.52 -3.29
N ALA A 65 4.58 -19.87 -2.09
CA ALA A 65 4.09 -19.28 -0.84
C ALA A 65 4.40 -17.78 -0.77
N ALA A 66 5.62 -17.37 -1.12
CA ALA A 66 6.01 -15.96 -1.17
C ALA A 66 5.18 -15.19 -2.21
N SER A 67 4.91 -15.78 -3.37
CA SER A 67 4.04 -15.15 -4.39
C SER A 67 2.62 -14.88 -3.88
N ARG A 68 2.04 -15.82 -3.12
CA ARG A 68 0.71 -15.64 -2.51
C ARG A 68 0.71 -14.59 -1.41
N TRP A 69 1.77 -14.55 -0.60
CA TRP A 69 1.96 -13.48 0.38
C TRP A 69 2.05 -12.11 -0.29
N MET A 70 2.77 -11.97 -1.41
CA MET A 70 2.87 -10.69 -2.14
C MET A 70 1.51 -10.20 -2.64
N MET A 71 0.60 -11.09 -3.07
CA MET A 71 -0.78 -10.69 -3.40
C MET A 71 -1.50 -10.04 -2.20
N CYS A 72 -1.19 -10.50 -0.98
CA CYS A 72 -1.71 -9.91 0.25
C CYS A 72 -1.06 -8.57 0.57
N VAL A 73 0.22 -8.41 0.27
CA VAL A 73 0.91 -7.11 0.37
C VAL A 73 0.24 -6.08 -0.54
N TYR A 74 -0.04 -6.41 -1.80
CA TYR A 74 -0.70 -5.49 -2.72
C TYR A 74 -2.10 -5.13 -2.20
N THR A 75 -2.85 -6.11 -1.71
CA THR A 75 -4.19 -5.89 -1.17
C THR A 75 -4.18 -5.00 0.07
N ASP A 76 -3.28 -5.24 1.03
CA ASP A 76 -3.13 -4.43 2.25
C ASP A 76 -2.71 -3.00 1.92
N LEU A 77 -1.75 -2.83 1.00
CA LEU A 77 -1.33 -1.52 0.51
C LEU A 77 -2.51 -0.77 -0.12
N THR A 78 -3.25 -1.41 -1.02
CA THR A 78 -4.39 -0.80 -1.71
C THR A 78 -5.49 -0.37 -0.73
N GLN A 79 -5.76 -1.18 0.29
CA GLN A 79 -6.69 -0.81 1.37
C GLN A 79 -6.21 0.41 2.14
N LYS A 80 -4.95 0.44 2.57
CA LYS A 80 -4.35 1.59 3.29
C LYS A 80 -4.34 2.85 2.45
N ARG A 81 -4.21 2.70 1.13
CA ARG A 81 -4.27 3.78 0.15
C ARG A 81 -5.71 4.23 -0.18
N GLY A 82 -6.74 3.54 0.33
CA GLY A 82 -8.15 3.92 0.16
C GLY A 82 -8.75 3.52 -1.20
N PHE A 83 -8.19 2.52 -1.88
CA PHE A 83 -8.67 2.05 -3.18
C PHE A 83 -9.32 0.66 -3.09
N GLU A 84 -10.15 0.35 -4.09
CA GLU A 84 -10.88 -0.91 -4.16
C GLU A 84 -10.28 -1.92 -5.15
N TYR A 85 -9.36 -1.47 -6.01
CA TYR A 85 -8.74 -2.28 -7.05
C TYR A 85 -7.24 -2.07 -7.06
N TRP A 86 -6.52 -3.13 -7.44
CA TRP A 86 -5.09 -3.05 -7.73
C TRP A 86 -4.73 -3.82 -8.98
N ALA A 87 -3.67 -3.37 -9.64
CA ALA A 87 -2.98 -4.12 -10.68
C ALA A 87 -1.48 -4.04 -10.39
N VAL A 88 -0.72 -5.01 -10.89
CA VAL A 88 0.72 -5.05 -10.66
C VAL A 88 1.48 -5.31 -11.96
N VAL A 89 2.59 -4.61 -12.16
CA VAL A 89 3.57 -4.90 -13.21
C VAL A 89 4.80 -5.50 -12.54
N TYR A 90 5.13 -6.73 -12.92
CA TYR A 90 6.35 -7.38 -12.43
C TYR A 90 7.59 -6.86 -13.16
N PRO A 91 8.74 -6.75 -12.46
CA PRO A 91 9.97 -6.32 -13.07
C PRO A 91 10.48 -7.34 -14.07
N ASP A 92 11.25 -6.86 -15.03
CA ASP A 92 12.15 -7.70 -15.80
C ASP A 92 13.25 -8.31 -14.91
N LEU A 93 13.96 -9.32 -15.41
CA LEU A 93 14.90 -10.13 -14.64
C LEU A 93 16.07 -9.35 -14.00
N SER A 94 16.34 -8.11 -14.44
CA SER A 94 17.41 -7.26 -13.95
C SER A 94 17.01 -6.34 -12.77
N ASN A 95 15.73 -6.28 -12.41
CA ASN A 95 15.22 -5.38 -11.37
C ASN A 95 14.34 -6.13 -10.35
N GLU A 96 14.25 -5.65 -9.12
CA GLU A 96 13.36 -6.20 -8.09
C GLU A 96 12.25 -5.22 -7.67
N ASP A 97 12.16 -4.08 -8.37
CA ASP A 97 11.13 -3.07 -8.16
C ASP A 97 9.91 -3.34 -9.03
N LEU A 98 8.75 -3.48 -8.41
CA LEU A 98 7.48 -3.69 -9.09
C LEU A 98 6.57 -2.49 -8.94
N MET A 99 5.65 -2.32 -9.88
CA MET A 99 4.66 -1.24 -9.86
C MET A 99 3.31 -1.77 -9.43
N VAL A 100 2.68 -1.15 -8.43
CA VAL A 100 1.29 -1.39 -8.04
C VAL A 100 0.46 -0.17 -8.41
N GLY A 101 -0.50 -0.35 -9.31
CA GLY A 101 -1.43 0.69 -9.74
C GLY A 101 -2.75 0.55 -9.00
N PHE A 102 -3.46 1.67 -8.84
CA PHE A 102 -4.76 1.73 -8.17
C PHE A 102 -5.87 2.19 -9.13
N PRO A 103 -6.49 1.25 -9.87
CA PRO A 103 -7.61 1.55 -10.75
C PRO A 103 -8.85 1.98 -9.97
N ASN A 104 -9.69 2.81 -10.58
CA ASN A 104 -10.99 3.22 -10.05
C ASN A 104 -12.07 2.18 -10.36
N SER A 105 -11.82 1.28 -11.32
CA SER A 105 -12.74 0.18 -11.66
C SER A 105 -12.00 -1.01 -12.27
N LYS A 106 -12.65 -2.17 -12.28
CA LYS A 106 -12.13 -3.42 -12.86
C LYS A 106 -11.82 -3.36 -14.36
N ASN A 107 -12.46 -2.45 -15.09
CA ASN A 107 -12.37 -2.37 -16.55
C ASN A 107 -11.64 -1.10 -17.04
N GLU A 108 -10.95 -0.38 -16.16
CA GLU A 108 -10.22 0.83 -16.53
C GLU A 108 -9.03 0.49 -17.44
N ASP A 109 -8.81 1.31 -18.47
CA ASP A 109 -7.59 1.27 -19.30
C ASP A 109 -6.41 1.93 -18.54
N ILE A 110 -5.84 1.15 -17.63
CA ILE A 110 -4.80 1.59 -16.69
C ILE A 110 -3.46 1.88 -17.37
N ALA A 111 -3.24 1.34 -18.58
CA ALA A 111 -2.09 1.68 -19.41
C ALA A 111 -2.15 3.15 -19.85
N ARG A 112 -3.37 3.66 -20.11
CA ARG A 112 -3.60 5.04 -20.50
C ARG A 112 -3.77 5.99 -19.31
N THR A 113 -4.39 5.54 -18.22
CA THR A 113 -4.79 6.42 -17.11
C THR A 113 -3.84 6.44 -15.93
N ILE A 114 -2.99 5.42 -15.76
CA ILE A 114 -2.01 5.35 -14.67
C ILE A 114 -0.59 5.41 -15.24
N ALA A 115 -0.20 4.40 -16.02
CA ALA A 115 1.15 4.32 -16.58
C ALA A 115 1.23 3.30 -17.74
N PRO A 116 1.98 3.56 -18.83
CA PRO A 116 2.05 2.68 -20.00
C PRO A 116 2.56 1.26 -19.71
N GLU A 117 3.32 1.06 -18.62
CA GLU A 117 3.88 -0.22 -18.19
C GLU A 117 2.78 -1.28 -17.92
N PHE A 118 1.57 -0.84 -17.57
CA PHE A 118 0.42 -1.74 -17.41
C PHE A 118 -0.13 -2.31 -18.73
N GLY A 119 0.34 -1.79 -19.88
CA GLY A 119 0.03 -2.36 -21.20
C GLY A 119 1.01 -3.45 -21.65
N THR A 120 1.97 -3.83 -20.81
CA THR A 120 3.01 -4.81 -21.16
C THR A 120 2.62 -6.24 -20.77
N LYS A 121 3.36 -7.22 -21.30
CA LYS A 121 3.19 -8.65 -20.96
C LYS A 121 3.46 -8.97 -19.48
N ASN A 122 4.12 -8.06 -18.75
CA ASN A 122 4.47 -8.24 -17.34
C ASN A 122 3.37 -7.73 -16.40
N ALA A 123 2.31 -7.09 -16.94
CA ALA A 123 1.17 -6.62 -16.19
C ALA A 123 0.20 -7.77 -15.88
N LEU A 124 -0.20 -7.89 -14.62
CA LEU A 124 -1.25 -8.82 -14.19
C LEU A 124 -2.64 -8.17 -14.29
N PRO A 125 -3.71 -8.97 -14.39
CA PRO A 125 -5.09 -8.47 -14.41
C PRO A 125 -5.43 -7.61 -13.19
N ILE A 126 -6.38 -6.68 -13.36
CA ILE A 126 -6.94 -5.89 -12.26
C ILE A 126 -7.67 -6.81 -11.28
N MET A 127 -7.31 -6.71 -10.01
CA MET A 127 -7.85 -7.50 -8.91
C MET A 127 -8.66 -6.63 -7.95
N PRO A 128 -9.89 -7.03 -7.60
CA PRO A 128 -10.66 -6.34 -6.57
C PRO A 128 -10.15 -6.72 -5.18
N VAL A 129 -9.98 -5.73 -4.32
CA VAL A 129 -9.55 -5.86 -2.93
C VAL A 129 -10.46 -6.80 -2.16
N GLU A 130 -11.78 -6.63 -2.26
CA GLU A 130 -12.76 -7.42 -1.51
C GLU A 130 -12.56 -8.93 -1.70
N LYS A 131 -12.40 -9.38 -2.95
CA LYS A 131 -12.14 -10.79 -3.27
C LYS A 131 -10.81 -11.27 -2.69
N MET A 132 -9.80 -10.41 -2.68
CA MET A 132 -8.46 -10.75 -2.26
C MET A 132 -8.29 -10.82 -0.74
N ILE A 133 -9.09 -10.07 0.03
CA ILE A 133 -9.12 -10.19 1.50
C ILE A 133 -9.44 -11.63 1.91
N TYR A 134 -10.51 -12.21 1.36
CA TYR A 134 -10.91 -13.59 1.66
C TYR A 134 -9.80 -14.61 1.32
N PHE A 135 -9.13 -14.39 0.19
CA PHE A 135 -7.98 -15.19 -0.20
C PHE A 135 -6.85 -15.07 0.85
N CYS A 136 -6.51 -13.85 1.27
CA CYS A 136 -5.44 -13.59 2.22
C CYS A 136 -5.70 -14.18 3.61
N ASP A 137 -6.93 -14.08 4.10
CA ASP A 137 -7.34 -14.70 5.36
C ASP A 137 -7.21 -16.24 5.31
N SER A 138 -7.60 -16.84 4.18
CA SER A 138 -7.44 -18.28 3.98
C SER A 138 -5.98 -18.73 3.96
N MET A 139 -5.09 -17.88 3.41
CA MET A 139 -3.66 -18.15 3.32
C MET A 139 -2.96 -18.02 4.67
N LYS A 140 -3.30 -16.99 5.45
CA LYS A 140 -2.77 -16.78 6.81
C LYS A 140 -3.06 -17.98 7.72
N LYS A 141 -4.28 -18.52 7.66
CA LYS A 141 -4.68 -19.72 8.43
C LYS A 141 -3.89 -20.98 8.05
N ARG A 142 -3.38 -21.07 6.83
CA ARG A 142 -2.61 -22.21 6.32
C ARG A 142 -1.11 -22.07 6.55
N GLY A 143 -0.58 -20.84 6.52
CA GLY A 143 0.85 -20.56 6.72
C GLY A 143 1.29 -20.50 8.19
N GLY A 144 0.34 -20.49 9.13
CA GLY A 144 0.60 -20.61 10.57
C GLY A 144 0.59 -22.05 11.10
N ARG A 145 0.60 -23.06 10.23
CA ARG A 145 0.77 -24.48 10.58
C ARG A 145 2.12 -24.98 10.11
#